data_AF-A0A970WBC3-F1
#
_entry.id   AF-A0A970WBC3-F1
#
_cell.length_a   1.000
_cell.length_b   1.000
_cell.length_c   1.000
_cell.angle_alpha   90.00
_cell.angle_beta   90.00
_cell.angle_gamma   90.00
#
_symmetry.space_group_name_H-M   'P 1'
#
loop_
_entity.id
_entity.type
_entity.pdbx_description
1 polymer ?
#
loop_
_entity_poly.entity_id
_entity_poly.type
_entity_poly.pdbx_seq_one_letter_code
_entity_poly.pdbx_strand_id
1 'polypeptide(L)'
;MLSSFYKNMLPADKGAIAKEFYDVPYLYLETYLQCASVARNIAAHGGRFYNRVNLSPAVKFPKVFENIVNNKAFAYICAIYVTLPDEHKLNIVNDLKKVFNKHTFAQPLRLGFPNDWEDVLMRLVQ
;
A
#
# COMPACT_ATOMS: atom_id res chain seq x y z
N MET A 1 -12.62 9.78 0.05
CA MET A 1 -13.88 9.79 -0.73
C MET A 1 -14.13 8.41 -1.34
N LEU A 2 -13.24 7.88 -2.19
CA LEU A 2 -13.38 6.52 -2.75
C LEU A 2 -13.46 5.40 -1.69
N SER A 3 -12.59 5.46 -0.67
CA SER A 3 -12.61 4.52 0.46
C SER A 3 -13.94 4.48 1.22
N SER A 4 -14.59 5.64 1.38
CA SER A 4 -15.89 5.76 2.02
C SER A 4 -17.01 5.16 1.17
N PHE A 5 -16.99 5.41 -0.15
CA PHE A 5 -17.96 4.82 -1.08
C PHE A 5 -17.89 3.30 -1.08
N TYR A 6 -16.69 2.74 -1.26
CA TYR A 6 -16.50 1.29 -1.24
C TYR A 6 -16.94 0.68 0.09
N LYS A 7 -16.55 1.28 1.23
CA LYS A 7 -16.92 0.79 2.57
C LYS A 7 -18.43 0.67 2.76
N ASN A 8 -19.20 1.62 2.21
CA ASN A 8 -20.65 1.70 2.34
C ASN A 8 -21.43 0.80 1.36
N MET A 9 -20.76 0.13 0.43
CA MET A 9 -21.41 -0.85 -0.46
C MET A 9 -21.86 -2.09 0.30
N LEU A 10 -22.79 -2.85 -0.29
CA LEU A 10 -23.19 -4.14 0.27
C LEU A 10 -21.99 -5.12 0.23
N PRO A 11 -21.89 -6.06 1.18
CA PRO A 11 -20.81 -7.05 1.17
C PRO A 11 -20.71 -7.85 -0.14
N ALA A 12 -21.85 -8.11 -0.80
CA ALA A 12 -21.89 -8.77 -2.11
C ALA A 12 -21.17 -7.95 -3.19
N ASP A 13 -21.48 -6.67 -3.30
CA ASP A 13 -20.85 -5.77 -4.29
C ASP A 13 -19.36 -5.57 -3.99
N LYS A 14 -19.01 -5.39 -2.72
CA LYS A 14 -17.62 -5.31 -2.28
C LYS A 14 -16.84 -6.56 -2.67
N GLY A 15 -17.43 -7.73 -2.43
CA GLY A 15 -16.86 -9.02 -2.79
C GLY A 15 -16.66 -9.18 -4.29
N ALA A 16 -17.67 -8.82 -5.09
CA ALA A 16 -17.59 -8.87 -6.55
C ALA A 16 -16.45 -7.99 -7.07
N ILE A 17 -16.40 -6.72 -6.70
CA ILE A 17 -15.36 -5.77 -7.14
C ILE A 17 -13.96 -6.25 -6.71
N ALA A 18 -13.81 -6.67 -5.45
CA ALA A 18 -12.50 -7.07 -4.95
C ALA A 18 -11.98 -8.34 -5.63
N LYS A 19 -12.87 -9.28 -5.96
CA LYS A 19 -12.52 -10.51 -6.65
C LYS A 19 -12.23 -10.26 -8.13
N GLU A 20 -13.07 -9.49 -8.81
CA GLU A 20 -12.99 -9.28 -10.26
C GLU A 20 -11.77 -8.44 -10.65
N PHE A 21 -11.50 -7.35 -9.94
CA PHE A 21 -10.48 -6.37 -10.36
C PHE A 21 -9.16 -6.45 -9.62
N TYR A 22 -9.13 -7.07 -8.44
CA TYR A 22 -7.95 -7.07 -7.56
C TYR A 22 -7.55 -8.46 -7.06
N ASP A 23 -8.37 -9.47 -7.29
CA ASP A 23 -8.23 -10.84 -6.77
C ASP A 23 -7.89 -10.94 -5.27
N VAL A 24 -8.51 -10.09 -4.45
CA VAL A 24 -8.32 -10.10 -2.99
C VAL A 24 -9.64 -10.19 -2.23
N PRO A 25 -9.64 -10.71 -0.99
CA PRO A 25 -10.78 -10.56 -0.09
C PRO A 25 -11.17 -9.08 0.09
N TYR A 26 -12.47 -8.79 0.06
CA TYR A 26 -12.96 -7.41 0.15
C TYR A 26 -12.50 -6.66 1.42
N LEU A 27 -12.27 -7.38 2.53
CA LEU A 27 -11.76 -6.80 3.77
C LEU A 27 -10.34 -6.22 3.61
N TYR A 28 -9.54 -6.81 2.71
CA TYR A 28 -8.20 -6.31 2.39
C TYR A 28 -8.31 -5.07 1.51
N LEU A 29 -9.08 -5.14 0.41
CA LEU A 29 -9.30 -3.98 -0.46
C LEU A 29 -9.88 -2.77 0.29
N GLU A 30 -10.84 -3.00 1.20
CA GLU A 30 -11.39 -1.92 2.04
C GLU A 30 -10.28 -1.24 2.86
N THR A 31 -9.37 -2.01 3.44
CA THR A 31 -8.24 -1.50 4.21
C THR A 31 -7.24 -0.79 3.30
N TYR A 32 -6.95 -1.33 2.12
CA TYR A 32 -6.02 -0.75 1.16
C TYR A 32 -6.47 0.64 0.68
N LEU A 33 -7.74 0.77 0.30
CA LEU A 33 -8.31 2.05 -0.12
C LEU A 33 -8.28 3.10 1.00
N GLN A 34 -8.51 2.68 2.25
CA GLN A 34 -8.40 3.55 3.42
C GLN A 34 -6.95 4.01 3.64
N CYS A 35 -5.98 3.09 3.64
CA CYS A 35 -4.56 3.41 3.77
C CYS A 35 -4.07 4.33 2.64
N ALA A 36 -4.48 4.09 1.40
CA ALA A 36 -4.17 4.97 0.26
C ALA A 36 -4.73 6.38 0.46
N SER A 37 -5.97 6.50 0.97
CA SER A 37 -6.57 7.80 1.29
C SER A 37 -5.79 8.55 2.38
N VAL A 38 -5.36 7.84 3.43
CA VAL A 38 -4.54 8.41 4.50
C VAL A 38 -3.16 8.81 3.98
N ALA A 39 -2.51 7.97 3.17
CA ALA A 39 -1.23 8.28 2.56
C ALA A 39 -1.30 9.58 1.74
N ARG A 40 -2.32 9.68 0.89
CA ARG A 40 -2.57 10.85 0.05
C ARG A 40 -2.81 12.10 0.88
N ASN A 41 -3.54 12.01 1.99
CA ASN A 41 -3.76 13.14 2.88
C ASN A 41 -2.46 13.57 3.59
N ILE A 42 -1.66 12.62 4.08
CA ILE A 42 -0.34 12.92 4.66
C ILE A 42 0.52 13.69 3.65
N ALA A 43 0.61 13.20 2.41
CA ALA A 43 1.39 13.85 1.36
C ALA A 43 0.86 15.25 1.01
N ALA A 44 -0.45 15.42 0.87
CA ALA A 44 -1.07 16.70 0.52
C ALA A 44 -0.88 17.77 1.60
N HIS A 45 -0.76 17.37 2.87
CA HIS A 45 -0.46 18.28 3.98
C HIS A 45 1.04 18.46 4.25
N GLY A 46 1.92 18.00 3.34
CA GLY A 46 3.37 18.09 3.52
C GLY A 46 3.91 17.21 4.66
N GLY A 47 3.13 16.23 5.09
CA GLY A 47 3.49 15.31 6.16
C GLY A 47 4.59 14.35 5.74
N ARG A 48 5.46 13.99 6.70
CA ARG A 48 6.56 13.05 6.49
C ARG A 48 6.12 11.63 6.84
N PHE A 49 6.51 10.68 5.99
CA PHE A 49 6.44 9.24 6.27
C PHE A 49 7.66 8.73 7.04
N TYR A 50 8.77 9.46 6.98
CA TYR A 50 10.00 9.11 7.66
C TYR A 50 9.84 9.17 9.18
N ASN A 51 10.34 8.16 9.90
CA ASN A 51 10.18 7.98 11.34
C ASN A 51 8.73 8.00 11.84
N ARG A 52 7.73 7.90 10.95
CA ARG A 52 6.33 7.80 11.35
C ARG A 52 6.04 6.34 11.67
N VAL A 53 5.90 6.06 12.95
CA VAL A 53 5.41 4.77 13.47
C VAL A 53 3.91 4.87 13.75
N ASN A 54 3.21 3.74 13.77
CA ASN A 54 1.78 3.67 14.10
C ASN A 54 0.87 4.43 13.11
N LEU A 55 1.13 4.29 11.81
CA LEU A 55 0.13 4.69 10.81
C LEU A 55 -1.17 3.92 11.04
N SER A 56 -2.28 4.66 10.97
CA SER A 56 -3.63 4.12 11.17
C SER A 56 -4.51 4.43 9.95
N PRO A 57 -5.29 3.46 9.44
CA PRO A 57 -5.38 2.08 9.91
C PRO A 57 -4.15 1.22 9.54
N ALA A 58 -3.89 0.18 10.32
CA ALA A 58 -2.89 -0.83 9.96
C ALA A 58 -3.37 -1.64 8.75
N VAL A 59 -2.46 -1.92 7.82
CA VAL A 59 -2.76 -2.67 6.58
C VAL A 59 -3.03 -4.13 6.93
N LYS A 60 -4.07 -4.72 6.32
CA LYS A 60 -4.36 -6.15 6.46
C LYS A 60 -3.66 -6.90 5.33
N PHE A 61 -2.80 -7.85 5.69
CA PHE A 61 -2.09 -8.67 4.73
C PHE A 61 -2.53 -10.14 4.82
N PRO A 62 -2.43 -10.90 3.71
CA PRO A 62 -2.40 -12.35 3.75
C PRO A 62 -1.24 -12.86 4.61
N LYS A 63 -1.38 -14.06 5.17
CA LYS A 63 -0.38 -14.66 6.09
C LYS A 63 1.03 -14.73 5.49
N VAL A 64 1.16 -14.94 4.18
CA VAL A 64 2.46 -15.00 3.49
C VAL A 64 3.26 -13.68 3.57
N PHE A 65 2.61 -12.57 3.91
CA PHE A 65 3.22 -11.25 4.07
C PHE A 65 3.18 -10.75 5.53
N GLU A 66 3.03 -11.66 6.52
CA GLU A 66 2.96 -11.31 7.96
C GLU A 66 4.26 -10.67 8.50
N ASN A 67 5.37 -10.85 7.80
CA ASN A 67 6.65 -10.23 8.11
C ASN A 67 6.70 -8.72 7.77
N ILE A 68 5.73 -8.21 7.00
CA ILE A 68 5.63 -6.78 6.72
C ILE A 68 5.06 -6.06 7.94
N VAL A 69 5.79 -5.05 8.43
CA VAL A 69 5.29 -4.17 9.49
C VAL A 69 4.14 -3.32 8.97
N ASN A 70 2.92 -3.70 9.34
CA ASN A 70 1.68 -3.26 8.73
C ASN A 70 1.25 -1.80 8.99
N ASN A 71 1.96 -1.09 9.87
CA ASN A 71 1.67 0.29 10.27
C ASN A 71 2.82 1.26 9.93
N LYS A 72 3.66 0.90 8.95
CA LYS A 72 4.73 1.73 8.41
C LYS A 72 4.48 2.13 6.95
N ALA A 73 5.29 3.06 6.45
CA ALA A 73 5.16 3.62 5.11
C ALA A 73 5.18 2.54 4.02
N PHE A 74 6.05 1.54 4.13
CA PHE A 74 6.11 0.44 3.17
C PHE A 74 4.80 -0.35 3.07
N ALA A 75 4.12 -0.61 4.20
CA ALA A 75 2.84 -1.29 4.17
C ALA A 75 1.78 -0.48 3.40
N TYR A 76 1.78 0.84 3.59
CA TYR A 76 0.89 1.74 2.85
C TYR A 76 1.22 1.77 1.36
N ILE A 77 2.51 1.65 1.00
CA ILE A 77 2.95 1.50 -0.40
C ILE A 77 2.46 0.17 -0.97
N CYS A 78 2.49 -0.93 -0.22
CA CYS A 78 1.93 -2.21 -0.66
C CYS A 78 0.43 -2.09 -0.94
N ALA A 79 -0.32 -1.44 -0.04
CA ALA A 79 -1.75 -1.18 -0.25
C ALA A 79 -2.01 -0.35 -1.53
N ILE A 80 -1.23 0.71 -1.75
CA ILE A 80 -1.31 1.52 -2.97
C ILE A 80 -0.98 0.66 -4.20
N TYR A 81 0.12 -0.10 -4.15
CA TYR A 81 0.60 -0.94 -5.25
C TYR A 81 -0.46 -1.94 -5.72
N VAL A 82 -1.14 -2.62 -4.79
CA VAL A 82 -2.24 -3.55 -5.12
C VAL A 82 -3.40 -2.83 -5.80
N THR A 83 -3.69 -1.59 -5.39
CA THR A 83 -4.79 -0.80 -5.97
C THR A 83 -4.47 -0.10 -7.29
N LEU A 84 -3.20 -0.11 -7.73
CA LEU A 84 -2.80 0.51 -8.98
C LEU A 84 -3.20 -0.35 -10.19
N PRO A 85 -3.57 0.29 -11.31
CA PRO A 85 -3.61 -0.37 -12.62
C PRO A 85 -2.26 -1.02 -12.95
N ASP A 86 -2.29 -2.15 -13.65
CA ASP A 86 -1.10 -2.94 -13.96
C ASP A 86 -0.04 -2.14 -14.72
N GLU A 87 -0.46 -1.27 -15.63
CA GLU A 87 0.40 -0.39 -16.42
C GLU A 87 1.19 0.63 -15.58
N HIS A 88 0.79 0.86 -14.32
CA HIS A 88 1.44 1.78 -13.39
C HIS A 88 2.32 1.10 -12.33
N LYS A 89 2.19 -0.23 -12.16
CA LYS A 89 2.94 -0.97 -11.13
C LYS A 89 4.44 -0.90 -11.34
N LEU A 90 4.92 -1.00 -12.58
CA LEU A 90 6.35 -0.87 -12.86
C LEU A 90 6.86 0.56 -12.65
N ASN A 91 6.03 1.57 -12.94
CA ASN A 91 6.39 2.98 -12.77
C ASN A 91 6.67 3.31 -11.31
N ILE A 92 5.79 2.88 -10.39
CA ILE A 92 5.99 3.18 -8.96
C ILE A 92 7.27 2.52 -8.41
N VAL A 93 7.60 1.30 -8.85
CA VAL A 93 8.85 0.62 -8.45
C VAL A 93 10.06 1.40 -8.96
N ASN A 94 10.04 1.82 -10.23
CA ASN A 94 11.12 2.60 -10.83
C ASN A 94 11.27 3.98 -10.18
N ASP A 95 10.17 4.63 -9.82
CA ASP A 95 10.20 5.93 -9.15
C ASP A 95 10.75 5.82 -7.72
N LEU A 96 10.37 4.77 -6.98
CA LEU A 96 10.95 4.47 -5.66
C LEU A 96 12.47 4.23 -5.77
N LYS A 97 12.92 3.44 -6.75
CA LYS A 97 14.35 3.23 -7.03
C LYS A 97 15.08 4.55 -7.29
N LYS A 98 14.55 5.36 -8.20
CA LYS A 98 15.13 6.67 -8.55
C LYS A 98 15.24 7.57 -7.32
N VAL A 99 14.20 7.62 -6.49
CA VAL A 99 14.20 8.45 -5.26
C VAL A 99 15.24 7.95 -4.27
N PHE A 100 15.33 6.65 -4.00
CA PHE A 100 16.33 6.13 -3.06
C PHE A 100 17.76 6.29 -3.59
N ASN A 101 17.98 6.11 -4.89
CA ASN A 101 19.29 6.33 -5.51
C ASN A 101 19.71 7.81 -5.46
N LYS A 102 18.77 8.72 -5.70
CA LYS A 102 19.01 10.17 -5.61
C LYS A 102 19.27 10.64 -4.18
N HIS A 103 18.66 9.98 -3.20
CA HIS A 103 18.74 10.35 -1.80
C HIS A 103 19.41 9.24 -0.99
N THR A 104 20.72 9.07 -1.16
CA THR A 104 21.52 8.01 -0.51
C THR A 104 21.52 8.06 1.03
N PHE A 105 21.16 9.19 1.61
CA PHE A 105 20.98 9.34 3.07
C PHE A 105 19.64 8.76 3.56
N ALA A 106 18.70 8.46 2.66
CA ALA A 106 17.45 7.80 3.02
C ALA A 106 17.75 6.38 3.49
N GLN A 107 17.06 5.94 4.53
CA GLN A 107 17.17 4.59 5.09
C GLN A 107 15.83 3.90 4.89
N PRO A 108 15.64 3.14 3.78
CA PRO A 108 14.39 2.44 3.48
C PRO A 108 13.89 1.59 4.64
N LEU A 109 14.80 0.97 5.40
CA LEU A 109 14.47 0.17 6.58
C LEU A 109 13.70 0.96 7.66
N ARG A 110 13.99 2.26 7.84
CA ARG A 110 13.24 3.12 8.77
C ARG A 110 11.81 3.37 8.31
N LEU A 111 11.57 3.33 7.01
CA LEU A 111 10.25 3.40 6.38
C LEU A 111 9.52 2.04 6.36
N GLY A 112 10.18 0.97 6.81
CA GLY A 112 9.63 -0.38 6.85
C GLY A 112 9.87 -1.21 5.59
N PHE A 113 10.71 -0.73 4.65
CA PHE A 113 11.08 -1.51 3.47
C PHE A 113 12.04 -2.64 3.88
N PRO A 114 11.76 -3.90 3.50
CA PRO A 114 12.75 -4.97 3.59
C PRO A 114 13.82 -4.83 2.49
N ASN A 115 14.88 -5.64 2.54
CA ASN A 115 15.95 -5.60 1.54
C ASN A 115 15.44 -6.04 0.15
N ASP A 116 14.51 -7.00 0.11
CA ASP A 116 13.87 -7.57 -1.08
C ASP A 116 12.54 -6.89 -1.42
N TRP A 117 12.38 -5.60 -1.09
CA TRP A 117 11.10 -4.88 -1.20
C TRP A 117 10.49 -4.90 -2.61
N GLU A 118 11.32 -4.96 -3.65
CA GLU A 118 10.87 -5.07 -5.05
C GLU A 118 10.15 -6.40 -5.30
N ASP A 119 10.80 -7.50 -4.91
CA ASP A 119 10.25 -8.85 -5.04
C ASP A 119 9.01 -9.02 -4.16
N VAL A 120 8.98 -8.37 -2.99
CA VAL A 120 7.77 -8.30 -2.16
C VAL A 120 6.63 -7.64 -2.92
N LEU A 121 6.85 -6.48 -3.56
CA LEU A 121 5.80 -5.81 -4.33
C LEU A 121 5.32 -6.66 -5.50
N MET A 122 6.22 -7.28 -6.26
CA MET A 122 5.85 -8.12 -7.41
C MET A 122 5.05 -9.35 -7.00
N ARG A 123 5.27 -9.92 -5.81
CA ARG A 123 4.50 -11.05 -5.27
C ARG A 123 3.11 -10.67 -4.75
N LEU A 124 2.80 -9.40 -4.52
CA LEU A 124 1.48 -8.98 -4.02
C LEU A 124 0.35 -9.17 -5.04
N VAL A 125 0.70 -9.39 -6.31
CA VAL A 125 -0.23 -9.41 -7.45
C VAL A 125 -0.11 -10.71 -8.25
N GLN A 126 0.60 -11.71 -7.71
CA GLN A 126 0.73 -13.08 -8.23
C GLN A 126 -0.22 -14.00 -7.46
#